data_AF-A0A9D9GP96-F1
#
_entry.id   AF-A0A9D9GP96-F1
#
_cell.length_a   1.000
_cell.length_b   1.000
_cell.length_c   1.000
_cell.angle_alpha   90.00
_cell.angle_beta   90.00
_cell.angle_gamma   90.00
#
_symmetry.space_group_name_H-M   'P 1'
#
loop_
_entity.id
_entity.type
_entity.pdbx_description
1 polymer ?
#
loop_
_entity_poly.entity_id
_entity_poly.type
_entity_poly.pdbx_seq_one_letter_code
_entity_poly.pdbx_strand_id
1 'polypeptide(L)'
;MIQTGIRLSPALYDRLKTRAKQEKRSLNNYITRVLEQSLEPAVPQLDLRDFSIDEDLQSLGKVIGDLPEEQVRQDPRLKSILGL
;
A
#
# COMPACT_ATOMS: atom_id res chain seq x y z
N MET A 1 14.89 -23.41 -8.50
CA MET A 1 14.34 -23.32 -7.13
C MET A 1 15.51 -22.98 -6.22
N ILE A 2 15.45 -21.87 -5.47
CA ILE A 2 16.52 -21.47 -4.54
C ILE A 2 16.13 -21.98 -3.15
N GLN A 3 17.02 -22.70 -2.48
CA GLN A 3 16.79 -23.18 -1.12
C GLN A 3 17.34 -22.17 -0.12
N THR A 4 16.47 -21.57 0.70
CA THR A 4 16.86 -20.60 1.73
C THR A 4 16.80 -21.24 3.12
N GLY A 5 17.88 -21.09 3.90
CA GLY A 5 17.93 -21.47 5.30
C GLY A 5 17.60 -20.28 6.19
N ILE A 6 16.40 -20.24 6.75
CA ILE A 6 15.97 -19.15 7.65
C ILE A 6 16.11 -19.62 9.11
N ARG A 7 16.84 -18.86 9.94
CA ARG A 7 16.89 -19.09 11.38
C ARG A 7 15.74 -18.36 12.05
N LEU A 8 14.92 -19.08 12.81
CA LEU A 8 13.75 -18.55 13.51
C LEU A 8 13.93 -18.77 15.02
N SER A 9 13.36 -17.88 15.83
CA SER A 9 13.24 -18.15 17.26
C SER A 9 12.26 -19.32 17.49
N PRO A 10 12.44 -20.12 18.55
CA PRO A 10 11.57 -21.26 18.84
C PRO A 10 10.09 -20.86 18.93
N ALA A 11 9.80 -19.75 19.62
CA ALA A 11 8.44 -19.24 19.78
C ALA A 11 7.79 -18.84 18.44
N LEU A 12 8.57 -18.28 17.50
CA LEU A 12 8.06 -17.92 16.18
C LEU A 12 7.80 -19.17 15.33
N TYR A 13 8.71 -20.15 15.38
CA TYR A 13 8.54 -21.44 14.72
C TYR A 13 7.25 -22.14 15.16
N ASP A 14 6.98 -22.21 16.47
CA ASP A 14 5.79 -22.87 17.00
C ASP A 14 4.49 -22.17 16.59
N ARG A 15 4.50 -20.83 16.55
CA ARG A 15 3.37 -20.04 16.05
C ARG A 15 3.09 -20.31 14.57
N LEU A 16 4.12 -20.29 13.73
CA LEU A 16 4.00 -20.58 12.29
C LEU A 16 3.52 -22.01 12.05
N LYS A 17 4.06 -22.98 12.79
CA LYS A 17 3.65 -24.40 12.70
C LYS A 17 2.20 -24.61 13.11
N THR A 18 1.76 -23.95 14.18
CA THR A 18 0.36 -24.01 14.64
C THR A 18 -0.58 -23.46 13.56
N ARG A 19 -0.27 -22.30 12.99
CA ARG A 19 -1.08 -21.70 11.92
C ARG A 19 -1.08 -22.52 10.64
N ALA A 20 0.07 -23.05 10.22
CA ALA A 20 0.14 -23.95 9.07
C ALA A 20 -0.77 -25.18 9.25
N LYS A 21 -0.82 -25.75 10.47
CA LYS A 21 -1.71 -26.87 10.79
C LYS A 21 -3.18 -26.47 10.74
N GLN A 22 -3.54 -25.30 11.27
CA GLN A 22 -4.92 -24.76 11.20
C GLN A 22 -5.39 -24.59 9.75
N GLU A 23 -4.50 -24.16 8.87
CA GLU A 23 -4.78 -23.99 7.44
C GLU A 23 -4.62 -25.28 6.62
N LYS A 24 -4.33 -26.42 7.26
CA LYS A 24 -4.07 -27.73 6.61
C LYS A 24 -2.98 -27.67 5.52
N ARG A 25 -1.92 -26.88 5.77
CA ARG A 25 -0.78 -26.68 4.85
C ARG A 25 0.51 -27.19 5.47
N SER A 26 1.48 -27.54 4.62
CA SER A 26 2.85 -27.74 5.08
C SER A 26 3.44 -26.42 5.58
N LEU A 27 4.37 -26.49 6.54
CA LEU A 27 5.02 -25.29 7.09
C LEU A 27 5.70 -24.46 6.00
N ASN A 28 6.41 -25.11 5.07
CA ASN A 28 7.07 -24.42 3.97
C ASN A 28 6.07 -23.70 3.06
N ASN A 29 4.99 -24.35 2.64
CA ASN A 29 3.98 -23.70 1.79
C ASN A 29 3.29 -22.54 2.51
N TYR A 30 3.09 -22.67 3.82
CA TYR A 30 2.55 -21.60 4.64
C TYR A 30 3.49 -20.39 4.69
N ILE A 31 4.79 -20.62 4.99
CA ILE A 31 5.79 -19.56 5.05
C ILE A 31 5.94 -18.88 3.70
N THR A 32 6.01 -19.64 2.60
CA THR A 32 6.10 -19.07 1.24
C THR A 32 4.92 -18.15 0.96
N ARG A 33 3.68 -18.59 1.25
CA ARG A 33 2.48 -17.77 1.05
C ARG A 33 2.52 -16.49 1.88
N VAL A 34 2.93 -16.56 3.15
CA VAL A 34 3.04 -15.37 4.00
C VAL A 34 4.06 -14.39 3.45
N LEU A 35 5.19 -14.88 2.93
CA LEU A 35 6.20 -14.04 2.29
C LEU A 35 5.66 -13.41 1.00
N GLU A 36 4.98 -14.18 0.15
CA GLU A 36 4.32 -13.67 -1.06
C GLU A 36 3.31 -12.56 -0.73
N GLN A 37 2.43 -12.79 0.26
CA GLN A 37 1.46 -11.79 0.72
C GLN A 37 2.13 -10.55 1.33
N SER A 38 3.30 -10.69 1.94
CA SER A 38 4.04 -9.54 2.46
C SER A 38 4.72 -8.71 1.36
N LEU A 39 4.90 -9.28 0.17
CA LEU A 39 5.42 -8.59 -1.00
C LEU A 39 4.30 -7.93 -1.82
N GLU A 40 3.04 -8.33 -1.62
CA GLU A 40 1.89 -7.62 -2.17
C GLU A 40 1.81 -6.22 -1.54
N PRO A 41 1.65 -5.16 -2.34
CA PRO A 41 1.54 -3.81 -1.79
C PRO A 41 0.30 -3.73 -0.88
N ALA A 42 0.49 -3.26 0.34
CA ALA A 42 -0.58 -3.09 1.34
C ALA A 42 -1.70 -2.12 0.89
N VAL A 43 -1.47 -1.39 -0.19
CA VAL A 43 -2.44 -0.55 -0.89
C VAL A 43 -2.57 -1.12 -2.30
N PRO A 44 -3.77 -1.47 -2.79
CA PRO A 44 -3.95 -1.79 -4.20
C PRO A 44 -3.42 -0.59 -5.00
N GLN A 45 -2.39 -0.82 -5.81
CA GLN A 45 -1.95 0.19 -6.77
C GLN A 45 -3.12 0.36 -7.74
N LEU A 46 -3.81 1.50 -7.67
CA LEU A 46 -4.77 1.90 -8.68
C LEU A 46 -4.00 1.95 -10.00
N ASP A 47 -4.26 1.00 -10.89
CA ASP A 47 -3.74 1.02 -12.25
C ASP A 47 -4.43 2.18 -12.98
N LEU A 48 -3.85 3.37 -12.88
CA LEU A 48 -4.37 4.62 -13.43
C LEU A 48 -4.37 4.64 -14.97
N ARG A 49 -3.99 3.54 -15.63
CA ARG A 49 -3.85 3.46 -17.08
C ARG A 49 -5.18 3.39 -17.83
N ASP A 50 -6.26 2.95 -17.17
CA ASP A 50 -7.56 2.74 -17.83
C ASP A 50 -8.70 3.62 -17.27
N PHE A 51 -8.42 4.52 -16.31
CA PHE A 51 -9.42 5.45 -15.79
C PHE A 51 -9.28 6.82 -16.45
N SER A 52 -10.05 7.06 -17.50
CA SER A 52 -10.41 8.42 -17.92
C SER A 52 -11.12 9.09 -16.73
N ILE A 53 -10.49 10.08 -16.11
CA ILE A 53 -11.11 10.91 -15.07
C ILE A 53 -12.37 11.51 -15.69
N ASP A 54 -13.52 11.21 -15.08
CA ASP A 54 -14.84 11.69 -15.50
C ASP A 54 -14.81 13.22 -15.74
N GLU A 55 -15.41 13.70 -16.82
CA GLU A 55 -15.36 15.13 -17.20
C GLU A 55 -15.91 16.02 -16.07
N ASP A 56 -16.88 15.50 -15.32
CA ASP A 56 -17.47 16.14 -14.15
C ASP A 56 -16.43 16.37 -13.04
N LEU A 57 -15.52 15.42 -12.80
CA LEU A 57 -14.44 15.57 -11.82
C LEU A 57 -13.36 16.56 -12.29
N GLN A 58 -13.09 16.62 -13.60
CA GLN A 58 -12.19 17.64 -14.15
C GLN A 58 -12.78 19.04 -14.00
N SER A 59 -14.10 19.17 -14.18
CA SER A 59 -14.79 20.46 -14.00
C SER A 59 -14.77 20.93 -12.55
N LEU A 60 -14.93 20.02 -11.58
CA LEU A 60 -14.79 20.31 -10.15
C LEU A 60 -13.36 20.71 -9.77
N GLY A 61 -12.35 20.07 -10.37
CA GLY A 61 -10.94 20.43 -10.17
C GLY A 61 -10.59 21.83 -10.68
N LYS A 62 -11.23 22.30 -11.76
CA LYS A 62 -11.07 23.68 -12.26
C LYS A 62 -11.64 24.72 -11.30
N VAL A 63 -12.68 24.40 -10.54
CA VAL A 63 -13.26 25.32 -9.53
C VAL A 63 -12.31 25.55 -8.35
N ILE A 64 -11.41 24.59 -8.07
CA ILE A 64 -10.37 24.70 -7.03
C ILE A 64 -9.12 25.42 -7.55
N GLY A 65 -8.99 25.60 -8.88
CA GLY A 65 -7.76 25.98 -9.57
C GLY A 65 -7.34 27.45 -9.50
N ASP A 66 -8.23 28.39 -9.17
CA ASP A 66 -7.91 29.82 -9.20
C ASP A 66 -7.88 30.42 -7.79
N LEU A 67 -7.02 29.89 -6.92
CA LEU A 67 -6.62 30.61 -5.70
C LEU A 67 -5.57 31.66 -6.09
N PRO A 68 -5.83 32.97 -5.92
CA PRO A 68 -4.86 34.00 -6.26
C PRO A 68 -3.57 33.79 -5.46
N GLU A 69 -2.41 33.87 -6.12
CA GLU A 69 -1.09 33.58 -5.52
C GLU A 69 -0.81 34.36 -4.22
N GLU A 70 -1.45 35.52 -4.06
CA GLU A 70 -1.39 36.35 -2.86
C GLU A 70 -1.99 35.66 -1.62
N GLN A 71 -3.06 34.88 -1.76
CA GLN A 71 -3.69 34.15 -0.65
C GLN A 71 -2.86 32.92 -0.24
N VAL A 72 -2.27 32.21 -1.21
CA VAL A 72 -1.43 31.03 -0.94
C VAL A 72 -0.14 31.40 -0.20
N ARG A 73 0.41 32.60 -0.45
CA ARG A 73 1.59 33.08 0.29
C ARG A 73 1.29 33.45 1.75
N GLN A 74 0.08 33.92 2.03
CA GLN A 74 -0.31 34.42 3.34
C GLN A 74 -0.84 33.34 4.28
N ASP A 75 -1.39 32.23 3.76
CA ASP A 75 -1.87 31.13 4.60
C ASP A 75 -0.84 29.97 4.69
N PRO A 76 -0.18 29.77 5.85
CA PRO A 76 0.78 28.70 6.03
C PRO A 76 0.17 27.29 5.92
N ARG A 77 -1.16 27.16 6.10
CA ARG A 77 -1.84 25.87 5.95
C ARG A 77 -1.97 25.48 4.47
N LEU A 78 -2.17 26.44 3.58
CA LEU A 78 -2.28 26.17 2.14
C LEU A 78 -0.96 25.70 1.52
N LYS A 79 0.19 26.25 1.97
CA LYS A 79 1.51 25.75 1.59
C LYS A 79 1.69 24.26 1.90
N SER A 80 1.23 23.85 3.09
CA SER A 80 1.38 22.47 3.55
C SER A 80 0.53 21.46 2.77
N ILE A 81 -0.64 21.89 2.27
CA ILE A 81 -1.55 21.04 1.50
C ILE A 81 -1.13 20.97 0.02
N LEU A 82 -0.58 22.06 -0.52
CA LEU A 82 -0.18 22.16 -1.93
C LEU A 82 1.27 21.74 -2.20
N GLY A 83 2.07 21.48 -1.17
CA GLY A 83 3.45 20.97 -1.32
C GLY A 83 4.46 21.99 -1.85
N LEU A 84 4.21 23.28 -1.62
CA LEU A 84 5.11 24.40 -1.96
C LEU A 84 6.11 24.72 -0.85
#